data_AF-A0A1F4PPQ9-F1
#
_entry.id   AF-A0A1F4PPQ9-F1
#
_cell.length_a   1.000
_cell.length_b   1.000
_cell.length_c   1.000
_cell.angle_alpha   90.00
_cell.angle_beta   90.00
_cell.angle_gamma   90.00
#
_symmetry.space_group_name_H-M   'P 1'
#
loop_
_entity.id
_entity.type
_entity.pdbx_description
1 polymer ?
#
loop_
_entity_poly.entity_id
_entity_poly.type
_entity_poly.pdbx_seq_one_letter_code
_entity_poly.pdbx_strand_id
1 'polypeptide(L)'
;MKAIIITISLVVILIGGTVILARILPKTQPTAAERNNVTMVDGKQIITITARGGYSPRGTVAKANTPTIIKIVTKGTFDCSSALVIPSIGYQTNLPISGETLVEVYPQPAGTVLQGLCAMGMYNFVIQFN
;
A
#
# COMPACT_ATOMS: atom_id res chain seq x y z
N MET A 1 19.94 -49.44 9.65
CA MET A 1 20.82 -48.32 10.07
C MET A 1 21.12 -47.36 8.90
N LYS A 2 21.64 -47.83 7.75
CA LYS A 2 21.92 -46.98 6.57
C LYS A 2 20.71 -46.21 6.03
N ALA A 3 19.52 -46.84 5.99
CA ALA A 3 18.29 -46.20 5.49
C ALA A 3 17.80 -45.04 6.37
N ILE A 4 18.00 -45.09 7.69
CA ILE A 4 17.56 -44.06 8.64
C ILE A 4 18.42 -42.79 8.51
N ILE A 5 19.73 -42.96 8.25
CA ILE A 5 20.66 -41.84 8.05
C ILE A 5 20.32 -41.09 6.75
N ILE A 6 19.88 -41.80 5.71
CA ILE A 6 19.48 -41.21 4.43
C ILE A 6 18.20 -40.38 4.58
N THR A 7 17.19 -40.87 5.31
CA THR A 7 15.96 -40.11 5.56
C THR A 7 16.19 -38.89 6.43
N ILE A 8 17.00 -38.98 7.49
CA ILE A 8 17.32 -37.83 8.35
C ILE A 8 18.06 -36.74 7.55
N SER A 9 19.00 -37.14 6.69
CA SER A 9 19.73 -36.21 5.82
C SER A 9 18.80 -35.50 4.83
N LEU A 10 17.84 -36.23 4.25
CA LEU A 10 16.86 -35.67 3.31
C LEU A 10 15.96 -34.63 3.99
N VAL A 11 15.52 -34.89 5.22
CA VAL A 11 14.66 -33.98 6.00
C VAL A 11 15.42 -32.70 6.39
N VAL A 12 16.69 -32.80 6.77
CA VAL A 12 17.52 -31.63 7.09
C VAL A 12 17.75 -30.74 5.86
N ILE A 13 17.90 -31.33 4.67
CA ILE A 13 18.04 -30.58 3.41
C ILE A 13 16.73 -29.87 3.05
N LEU A 14 15.57 -30.52 3.24
CA LEU A 14 14.27 -29.91 2.99
C LEU A 14 13.98 -28.74 3.95
N ILE A 15 14.28 -28.88 5.24
CA ILE A 15 14.07 -27.82 6.24
C ILE A 15 15.11 -26.70 6.06
N GLY A 16 16.37 -27.05 5.78
CA GLY A 16 17.42 -26.07 5.49
C GLY A 16 17.13 -25.26 4.21
N GLY A 17 16.58 -25.92 3.18
CA GLY A 17 16.23 -25.29 1.92
C GLY A 17 15.15 -24.21 2.06
N THR A 18 14.12 -24.43 2.89
CA THR A 18 13.03 -23.43 3.07
C THR A 18 13.49 -22.20 3.86
N VAL A 19 14.39 -22.37 4.83
CA VAL A 19 14.95 -21.24 5.61
C VAL A 19 15.85 -20.36 4.74
N ILE A 20 16.62 -20.96 3.81
CA ILE A 20 17.46 -20.22 2.87
C ILE A 20 16.58 -19.50 1.84
N LEU A 21 15.52 -20.14 1.33
CA LEU A 21 14.60 -19.53 0.36
C LEU A 21 13.86 -18.32 0.94
N ALA A 22 13.44 -18.36 2.20
CA ALA A 22 12.80 -17.24 2.88
C ALA A 22 13.70 -15.99 3.02
N ARG A 23 15.04 -16.16 3.00
CA ARG A 23 16.01 -15.05 3.04
C ARG A 23 16.35 -14.48 1.66
N ILE A 24 16.05 -15.21 0.58
CA ILE A 24 16.32 -14.79 -0.81
C ILE A 24 15.13 -14.03 -1.42
N LEU A 25 13.97 -14.04 -0.77
CA LEU A 25 12.84 -13.21 -1.21
C LEU A 25 13.22 -11.73 -1.11
N PRO A 26 13.16 -10.98 -2.23
CA PRO A 26 13.39 -9.55 -2.18
C PRO A 26 12.33 -8.92 -1.28
N LYS A 27 12.77 -8.24 -0.20
CA LYS A 27 11.91 -7.29 0.51
C LYS A 27 11.47 -6.26 -0.53
N THR A 28 10.18 -6.21 -0.85
CA THR A 28 9.59 -5.18 -1.71
C THR A 28 9.90 -3.81 -1.10
N GLN A 29 11.00 -3.21 -1.52
CA GLN A 29 11.37 -1.86 -1.12
C GLN A 29 10.55 -0.88 -1.98
N PRO A 30 9.95 0.14 -1.36
CA PRO A 30 9.25 1.19 -2.09
C PRO A 30 10.13 1.79 -3.18
N THR A 31 9.68 1.67 -4.44
CA THR A 31 10.40 2.23 -5.58
C THR A 31 10.46 3.76 -5.47
N ALA A 32 11.40 4.42 -6.16
CA ALA A 32 11.54 5.89 -6.11
C ALA A 32 10.22 6.63 -6.42
N ALA A 33 9.34 6.05 -7.25
CA ALA A 33 8.03 6.59 -7.55
C ALA A 33 7.08 6.66 -6.34
N GLU A 34 7.21 5.76 -5.35
CA GLU A 34 6.37 5.69 -4.15
C GLU A 34 6.76 6.72 -3.06
N ARG A 35 7.93 7.38 -3.21
CA ARG A 35 8.33 8.51 -2.36
C ARG A 35 7.99 9.87 -2.98
N ASN A 36 7.87 9.93 -4.30
CA ASN A 36 7.73 11.19 -5.03
C ASN A 36 6.29 11.74 -5.03
N ASN A 37 5.32 11.03 -4.48
CA ASN A 37 3.92 11.46 -4.44
C ASN A 37 3.50 12.13 -3.11
N VAL A 38 4.44 12.32 -2.19
CA VAL A 38 4.19 12.99 -0.90
C VAL A 38 4.87 14.35 -0.89
N THR A 39 4.11 15.39 -0.54
CA THR A 39 4.60 16.77 -0.43
C THR A 39 4.21 17.37 0.92
N MET A 40 5.02 18.27 1.46
CA MET A 40 4.71 18.97 2.70
C MET A 40 4.24 20.39 2.36
N VAL A 41 3.06 20.77 2.83
CA VAL A 41 2.48 22.10 2.63
C VAL A 41 1.88 22.55 3.96
N ASP A 42 2.35 23.69 4.48
CA ASP A 42 1.84 24.32 5.72
C ASP A 42 1.76 23.37 6.93
N GLY A 43 2.76 22.49 7.08
CA GLY A 43 2.82 21.52 8.19
C GLY A 43 1.89 20.30 8.03
N LYS A 44 1.13 20.23 6.94
CA LYS A 44 0.38 19.03 6.53
C LYS A 44 1.12 18.27 5.45
N GLN A 45 0.99 16.95 5.45
CA GLN A 45 1.49 16.12 4.35
C GLN A 45 0.36 15.85 3.34
N ILE A 46 0.63 16.11 2.07
CA ILE A 46 -0.29 15.87 0.96
C ILE A 46 0.22 14.67 0.17
N ILE A 47 -0.57 13.60 0.17
CA ILE A 47 -0.31 12.38 -0.57
C ILE A 47 -1.16 12.41 -1.83
N THR A 48 -0.55 12.46 -3.00
CA THR A 48 -1.29 12.48 -4.27
C THR A 48 -1.42 11.07 -4.83
N ILE A 49 -2.65 10.69 -5.17
CA ILE A 49 -2.97 9.39 -5.79
C ILE A 49 -3.88 9.65 -6.98
N THR A 50 -3.51 9.13 -8.14
CA THR A 50 -4.34 9.18 -9.35
C THR A 50 -5.27 7.98 -9.38
N ALA A 51 -6.56 8.22 -9.62
CA ALA A 51 -7.58 7.20 -9.82
C ALA A 51 -7.99 7.20 -11.29
N ARG A 52 -7.46 6.26 -12.09
CA ARG A 52 -7.79 6.06 -13.50
C ARG A 52 -7.34 4.67 -13.94
N GLY A 53 -8.27 3.74 -14.13
CA GLY A 53 -7.95 2.33 -14.37
C GLY A 53 -7.29 1.66 -13.15
N GLY A 54 -7.62 2.13 -11.95
CA GLY A 54 -6.96 1.77 -10.70
C GLY A 54 -6.29 2.96 -10.01
N TYR A 55 -5.60 2.69 -8.91
CA TYR A 55 -4.92 3.70 -8.11
C TYR A 55 -3.42 3.69 -8.36
N SER A 56 -2.83 4.88 -8.51
CA SER A 56 -1.39 5.04 -8.72
C SER A 56 -0.84 6.26 -7.97
N PRO A 57 0.26 6.14 -7.23
CA PRO A 57 0.99 4.89 -6.98
C PRO A 57 0.18 3.93 -6.08
N ARG A 58 0.50 2.63 -6.15
CA ARG A 58 -0.13 1.60 -5.31
C ARG A 58 0.47 1.53 -3.91
N GLY A 59 1.72 1.93 -3.75
CA GLY A 59 2.40 2.05 -2.47
C GLY A 59 2.82 3.49 -2.23
N THR A 60 2.76 3.94 -0.98
CA THR A 60 3.29 5.24 -0.57
C THR A 60 3.84 5.12 0.84
N VAL A 61 4.98 5.73 1.08
CA VAL A 61 5.53 5.90 2.43
C VAL A 61 5.34 7.35 2.86
N ALA A 62 4.71 7.55 4.00
CA ALA A 62 4.40 8.86 4.54
C ALA A 62 4.90 9.00 5.98
N LYS A 63 5.01 10.23 6.48
CA LYS A 63 5.51 10.45 7.84
C LYS A 63 4.43 10.14 8.87
N ALA A 64 4.80 9.40 9.89
CA ALA A 64 3.96 9.16 11.05
C ALA A 64 3.69 10.47 11.83
N ASN A 65 2.62 10.45 12.63
CA ASN A 65 2.20 11.51 13.55
C ASN A 65 2.03 12.89 12.89
N THR A 66 1.82 12.93 11.57
CA THR A 66 1.67 14.16 10.79
C THR A 66 0.25 14.25 10.21
N PRO A 67 -0.45 15.40 10.33
CA PRO A 67 -1.75 15.60 9.68
C PRO A 67 -1.65 15.36 8.18
N THR A 68 -2.53 14.50 7.66
CA THR A 68 -2.41 13.97 6.30
C THR A 68 -3.63 14.30 5.47
N ILE A 69 -3.41 14.76 4.24
CA ILE A 69 -4.45 14.90 3.23
C ILE A 69 -4.12 13.92 2.10
N ILE A 70 -5.02 12.97 1.85
CA ILE A 70 -4.93 12.12 0.66
C ILE A 70 -5.70 12.85 -0.45
N LYS A 71 -4.95 13.32 -1.45
CA LYS A 71 -5.48 13.99 -2.63
C LYS A 71 -5.66 12.99 -3.75
N ILE A 72 -6.91 12.66 -4.04
CA ILE A 72 -7.27 11.77 -5.13
C ILE A 72 -7.53 12.59 -6.38
N VAL A 73 -6.80 12.32 -7.45
CA VAL A 73 -6.93 13.00 -8.74
C VAL A 73 -7.62 12.06 -9.73
N THR A 74 -8.75 12.49 -10.27
CA THR A 74 -9.45 11.81 -11.36
C THR A 74 -9.31 12.58 -12.66
N LYS A 75 -9.26 11.86 -13.79
CA LYS A 75 -9.20 12.46 -15.13
C LYS A 75 -9.91 11.54 -16.10
N GLY A 76 -11.19 11.78 -16.34
CA GLY A 76 -12.03 10.93 -17.19
C GLY A 76 -12.14 9.51 -16.64
N THR A 77 -12.39 9.38 -15.34
CA THR A 77 -12.43 8.11 -14.62
C THR A 77 -13.84 7.55 -14.62
N PHE A 78 -14.04 6.42 -15.31
CA PHE A 78 -15.34 5.75 -15.47
C PHE A 78 -15.29 4.26 -15.08
N ASP A 79 -14.13 3.79 -14.64
CA ASP A 79 -13.95 2.43 -14.13
C ASP A 79 -14.20 2.39 -12.61
N CYS A 80 -14.03 1.22 -11.98
CA CYS A 80 -14.33 1.06 -10.56
C CYS A 80 -13.47 1.93 -9.63
N SER A 81 -12.33 2.46 -10.08
CA SER A 81 -11.58 3.47 -9.33
C SER A 81 -12.29 4.81 -9.19
N SER A 82 -13.49 4.99 -9.77
CA SER A 82 -14.37 6.14 -9.52
C SER A 82 -15.06 6.12 -8.15
N ALA A 83 -14.87 5.08 -7.35
CA ALA A 83 -15.39 4.98 -5.99
C ALA A 83 -14.27 4.61 -5.03
N LEU A 84 -14.12 5.36 -3.94
CA LEU A 84 -13.07 5.16 -2.94
C LEU A 84 -13.66 4.70 -1.62
N VAL A 85 -13.08 3.64 -1.06
CA VAL A 85 -13.37 3.14 0.29
C VAL A 85 -12.06 3.04 1.06
N ILE A 86 -12.02 3.59 2.28
CA ILE A 86 -10.91 3.44 3.22
C ILE A 86 -11.51 2.90 4.53
N PRO A 87 -11.59 1.56 4.71
CA PRO A 87 -12.33 0.94 5.80
C PRO A 87 -11.82 1.33 7.19
N SER A 88 -10.51 1.47 7.37
CA SER A 88 -9.89 1.73 8.67
C SER A 88 -10.30 3.08 9.30
N ILE A 89 -10.77 4.01 8.47
CA ILE A 89 -11.28 5.32 8.92
C ILE A 89 -12.77 5.50 8.59
N GLY A 90 -13.45 4.45 8.14
CA GLY A 90 -14.87 4.49 7.79
C GLY A 90 -15.21 5.43 6.63
N TYR A 91 -14.25 5.74 5.75
CA TYR A 91 -14.45 6.69 4.65
C TYR A 91 -14.94 5.96 3.40
N GLN A 92 -16.01 6.46 2.79
CA GLN A 92 -16.51 5.97 1.50
C GLN A 92 -17.12 7.11 0.71
N THR A 93 -16.72 7.25 -0.56
CA THR A 93 -17.28 8.26 -1.46
C THR A 93 -17.22 7.84 -2.93
N ASN A 94 -18.06 8.47 -3.74
CA ASN A 94 -17.91 8.46 -5.19
C ASN A 94 -17.07 9.67 -5.61
N LEU A 95 -16.06 9.44 -6.44
CA LEU A 95 -15.18 10.46 -6.96
C LEU A 95 -15.80 11.11 -8.20
N PRO A 96 -15.55 12.40 -8.44
CA PRO A 96 -15.98 13.06 -9.68
C PRO A 96 -15.26 12.44 -10.88
N ILE A 97 -15.87 12.54 -12.07
CA ILE A 97 -15.30 12.05 -13.33
C ILE A 97 -13.91 12.64 -13.59
N SER A 98 -13.74 13.93 -13.33
CA SER A 98 -12.45 14.62 -13.36
C SER A 98 -12.40 15.66 -12.23
N GLY A 99 -11.23 15.81 -11.61
CA GLY A 99 -11.03 16.79 -10.55
C GLY A 99 -10.14 16.24 -9.44
N GLU A 100 -10.21 16.90 -8.29
CA GLU A 100 -9.50 16.49 -7.08
C GLU A 100 -10.51 16.25 -5.95
N THR A 101 -10.28 15.22 -5.15
CA THR A 101 -11.01 14.95 -3.92
C THR A 101 -10.01 14.86 -2.78
N LEU A 102 -10.23 15.66 -1.74
CA LEU A 102 -9.36 15.75 -0.57
C LEU A 102 -9.95 14.91 0.56
N VAL A 103 -9.19 13.95 1.05
CA VAL A 103 -9.55 13.11 2.19
C VAL A 103 -8.64 13.48 3.35
N GLU A 104 -9.22 14.08 4.39
CA GLU A 104 -8.47 14.37 5.60
C GLU A 104 -8.32 13.10 6.44
N VAL A 105 -7.09 12.83 6.86
CA VAL A 105 -6.73 11.69 7.68
C VAL A 105 -6.02 12.20 8.93
N TYR A 106 -6.53 11.81 10.10
CA TYR A 106 -5.91 12.12 11.38
C TYR A 106 -4.47 11.58 11.44
N PRO A 107 -3.59 12.20 12.24
CA PRO A 107 -2.22 11.72 12.42
C PRO A 107 -2.19 10.22 12.76
N GLN A 108 -1.49 9.44 11.93
CA GLN A 108 -1.37 8.00 12.11
C GLN A 108 -0.07 7.66 12.85
N PRO A 109 -0.09 6.75 13.84
CA PRO A 109 1.12 6.29 14.51
C PRO A 109 2.14 5.65 13.54
N ALA A 110 3.39 5.55 13.98
CA ALA A 110 4.42 4.85 13.21
C ALA A 110 4.11 3.35 13.13
N GLY A 111 4.34 2.76 11.96
CA GLY A 111 3.99 1.38 11.62
C GLY A 111 2.54 1.19 11.17
N THR A 112 1.69 2.22 11.21
CA THR A 112 0.33 2.13 10.72
C THR A 112 0.29 1.97 9.21
N VAL A 113 -0.60 1.09 8.74
CA VAL A 113 -0.84 0.85 7.32
C VAL A 113 -2.30 1.20 7.02
N LEU A 114 -2.50 2.17 6.12
CA LEU A 114 -3.82 2.57 5.65
C LEU A 114 -4.01 2.06 4.22
N GLN A 115 -5.17 1.48 3.96
CA GLN A 115 -5.48 0.88 2.66
C GLN A 115 -6.73 1.54 2.06
N GLY A 116 -6.59 2.03 0.83
CA GLY A 116 -7.71 2.46 0.01
C GLY A 116 -8.08 1.39 -1.02
N LEU A 117 -9.38 1.26 -1.27
CA LEU A 117 -9.99 0.23 -2.13
C LEU A 117 -10.97 0.88 -3.10
N CYS A 118 -11.19 0.27 -4.26
CA CYS A 118 -12.36 0.57 -5.06
C CYS A 118 -13.62 -0.07 -4.46
N ALA A 119 -14.82 0.31 -4.91
CA ALA A 119 -16.07 -0.28 -4.40
C ALA A 119 -16.13 -1.82 -4.47
N MET A 120 -15.46 -2.41 -5.46
CA MET A 120 -15.37 -3.87 -5.63
C MET A 120 -14.13 -4.50 -4.95
N GLY A 121 -13.26 -3.71 -4.31
CA GLY A 121 -12.03 -4.18 -3.66
C GLY A 121 -10.90 -4.61 -4.60
N MET A 122 -11.12 -4.63 -5.91
CA MET A 122 -10.15 -5.11 -6.90
C MET A 122 -8.91 -4.22 -7.02
N TYR A 123 -9.11 -2.90 -7.11
CA TYR A 123 -8.02 -1.93 -7.12
C TYR A 123 -7.77 -1.40 -5.72
N ASN A 124 -6.51 -1.29 -5.35
CA ASN A 124 -6.10 -0.80 -4.05
C ASN A 124 -4.83 0.04 -4.11
N PHE A 125 -4.65 0.85 -3.08
CA PHE A 125 -3.38 1.46 -2.73
C PHE A 125 -3.14 1.34 -1.22
N VAL A 126 -1.88 1.42 -0.82
CA VAL A 126 -1.41 1.28 0.56
C VAL A 126 -0.52 2.46 0.91
N ILE A 127 -0.78 3.07 2.07
CA ILE A 127 0.04 4.11 2.66
C ILE A 127 0.61 3.56 3.96
N GLN A 128 1.94 3.48 4.04
CA GLN A 128 2.65 3.11 5.24
C GLN A 128 3.18 4.36 5.95
N PHE A 129 2.82 4.52 7.22
CA PHE A 129 3.26 5.63 8.05
C PHE A 129 4.48 5.22 8.86
N ASN A 130 5.62 5.87 8.64
CA ASN A 130 6.90 5.60 9.31
C ASN A 130 7.51 6.85 9.94
#